data_AF-A0A8H5C0C3-F1
#
_entry.id   AF-A0A8H5C0C3-F1
#
_cell.length_a   1.000
_cell.length_b   1.000
_cell.length_c   1.000
_cell.angle_alpha   90.00
_cell.angle_beta   90.00
_cell.angle_gamma   90.00
#
_symmetry.space_group_name_H-M   'P 1'
#
loop_
_entity.id
_entity.type
_entity.pdbx_description
1 polymer ?
#
loop_
_entity_poly.entity_id
_entity_poly.type
_entity_poly.pdbx_seq_one_letter_code
_entity_poly.pdbx_strand_id
1 'polypeptide(L)'
;MASGKPSCVYVVCYAAEELKEAFKYLDFLKAVPGPNPGQTGLSGNPNCIEPLSNSILTDERMFHMKDPDLPDKLRKQCLFENGALKGWIELAGPAMVREEAVKRQKKEGWKTTRPALAVTIRIWIFQAYFRSQLLGHHDYANEMYARAQEFLEWGRKQWPNASREQRGSIFETSFIRGVKRLRLESMHRSVALRGPESEFNHQDLIDFAQDLIDDVSSDPPAGGELHVGHFIAYWIYPKATALSILGWCFLEKGCSRPKSDPERAPALKTASEYYLAAADAYPEDEERHAQFLRKHLECLTALDKPLRDTLPVCKRIRVSGAEAMEIWGGGPYKDHLKKNMDEVKEFEDRWTGEIKAGRATMDTVAGIKFTEKTLPKTEKDDIPFKVSFIDEEGEGEAGPSSK
;
A
#
# COMPACT_ATOMS: atom_id res chain seq x y z
N MET A 1 30.01 -16.87 -0.63
CA MET A 1 29.10 -16.04 -1.44
C MET A 1 27.90 -15.75 -0.56
N ALA A 2 27.75 -14.50 -0.10
CA ALA A 2 26.64 -14.14 0.78
C ALA A 2 25.33 -14.42 0.04
N SER A 3 24.45 -15.19 0.67
CA SER A 3 23.09 -15.50 0.22
C SER A 3 22.21 -14.25 0.32
N GLY A 4 22.60 -13.18 -0.35
CA GLY A 4 21.93 -11.89 -0.29
C GLY A 4 20.52 -12.01 -0.83
N LYS A 5 19.55 -11.45 -0.10
CA LYS A 5 18.21 -11.24 -0.63
C LYS A 5 18.30 -10.40 -1.92
N PRO A 6 17.38 -10.58 -2.88
CA PRO A 6 17.35 -9.73 -4.04
C PRO A 6 17.11 -8.26 -3.65
N SER A 7 17.76 -7.35 -4.36
CA SER A 7 17.63 -5.90 -4.19
C SER A 7 16.19 -5.42 -4.46
N CYS A 8 15.74 -4.40 -3.73
CA CYS A 8 14.46 -3.74 -3.98
C CYS A 8 14.41 -3.00 -5.33
N VAL A 9 15.55 -2.74 -5.98
CA VAL A 9 15.57 -2.14 -7.34
C VAL A 9 14.75 -2.95 -8.33
N TYR A 10 14.71 -4.29 -8.20
CA TYR A 10 13.91 -5.12 -9.09
C TYR A 10 12.40 -4.83 -9.02
N VAL A 11 11.86 -4.54 -7.83
CA VAL A 11 10.43 -4.20 -7.69
C VAL A 11 10.16 -2.76 -8.11
N VAL A 12 11.08 -1.84 -7.81
CA VAL A 12 11.04 -0.44 -8.24
C VAL A 12 11.02 -0.33 -9.77
N CYS A 13 11.95 -0.99 -10.47
CA CYS A 13 11.99 -1.01 -11.93
C CYS A 13 10.74 -1.65 -12.51
N TYR A 14 10.29 -2.77 -11.95
CA TYR A 14 9.08 -3.46 -12.40
C TYR A 14 7.82 -2.57 -12.29
N ALA A 15 7.64 -1.83 -11.19
CA ALA A 15 6.56 -0.87 -11.04
C ALA A 15 6.70 0.36 -11.96
N ALA A 16 7.93 0.83 -12.17
CA ALA A 16 8.21 2.01 -13.00
C ALA A 16 7.93 1.76 -14.49
N GLU A 17 8.24 0.56 -14.99
CA GLU A 17 7.94 0.15 -16.36
C GLU A 17 6.44 0.14 -16.63
N GLU A 18 5.65 -0.41 -15.71
CA GLU A 18 4.19 -0.38 -15.76
C GLU A 18 3.67 1.07 -15.74
N LEU A 19 4.18 1.93 -14.85
CA LEU A 19 3.75 3.33 -14.80
C LEU A 19 4.05 4.09 -16.10
N LYS A 20 5.25 3.85 -16.67
CA LYS A 20 5.67 4.47 -17.93
C LYS A 20 4.75 4.06 -19.08
N GLU A 21 4.38 2.79 -19.16
CA GLU A 21 3.46 2.29 -20.18
C GLU A 21 2.05 2.87 -19.98
N ALA A 22 1.58 3.01 -18.75
CA ALA A 22 0.32 3.66 -18.44
C ALA A 22 0.27 5.11 -18.94
N PHE A 23 1.29 5.92 -18.65
CA PHE A 23 1.32 7.32 -19.10
C PHE A 23 1.43 7.47 -20.62
N LYS A 24 2.16 6.57 -21.28
CA LYS A 24 2.15 6.49 -22.75
C LYS A 24 0.74 6.25 -23.30
N TYR A 25 -0.08 5.42 -22.63
CA TYR A 25 -1.47 5.23 -23.04
C TYR A 25 -2.37 6.43 -22.75
N LEU A 26 -2.12 7.09 -21.61
CA LEU A 26 -2.86 8.28 -21.21
C LEU A 26 -2.69 9.43 -22.20
N ASP A 27 -1.50 9.58 -22.81
CA ASP A 27 -1.22 10.62 -23.81
C ASP A 27 -2.08 10.50 -25.08
N PHE A 28 -2.68 9.33 -25.35
CA PHE A 28 -3.62 9.17 -26.46
C PHE A 28 -5.03 9.67 -26.16
N LEU A 29 -5.35 9.99 -24.90
CA LEU A 29 -6.68 10.46 -24.51
C LEU A 29 -6.92 11.89 -25.02
N LYS A 30 -7.97 12.05 -25.81
CA LYS A 30 -8.38 13.35 -26.36
C LYS A 30 -9.90 13.49 -26.39
N ALA A 31 -10.33 14.74 -26.25
CA ALA A 31 -11.70 15.13 -26.51
C ALA A 31 -11.96 15.11 -28.02
N VAL A 32 -13.07 14.54 -28.45
CA VAL A 32 -13.48 14.47 -29.86
C VAL A 32 -14.91 14.97 -30.03
N PRO A 33 -15.29 15.53 -31.20
CA PRO A 33 -16.68 15.87 -31.46
C PRO A 33 -17.59 14.65 -31.28
N GLY A 34 -18.65 14.81 -30.50
CA GLY A 34 -19.67 13.79 -30.27
C GLY A 34 -20.63 13.65 -31.45
N PRO A 35 -21.53 12.65 -31.40
CA PRO A 35 -22.51 12.41 -32.46
C PRO A 35 -23.55 13.53 -32.61
N ASN A 36 -23.78 14.32 -31.55
CA ASN A 36 -24.69 15.46 -31.58
C ASN A 36 -23.93 16.80 -31.51
N PRO A 37 -24.41 17.86 -32.20
CA PRO A 37 -23.82 19.20 -32.10
C PRO A 37 -23.71 19.65 -30.63
N GLY A 38 -22.51 20.10 -30.24
CA GLY A 38 -22.22 20.54 -28.88
C GLY A 38 -21.87 19.43 -27.88
N GLN A 39 -22.04 18.14 -28.23
CA GLN A 39 -21.53 17.05 -27.40
C GLN A 39 -20.05 16.80 -27.66
N THR A 40 -19.31 16.50 -26.59
CA THR A 40 -17.91 16.11 -26.64
C THR A 40 -17.79 14.66 -26.17
N GLY A 41 -17.21 13.81 -27.01
CA GLY A 41 -16.84 12.44 -26.67
C GLY A 41 -15.38 12.33 -26.25
N LEU A 42 -14.99 11.14 -25.79
CA LEU A 42 -13.59 10.80 -25.50
C LEU A 42 -13.11 9.74 -26.50
N SER A 43 -11.88 9.89 -26.96
CA SER A 43 -11.17 8.90 -27.77
C SER A 43 -9.78 8.70 -27.18
N GLY A 44 -9.33 7.45 -27.06
CA GLY A 44 -8.05 7.12 -26.46
C GLY A 44 -7.72 5.64 -26.57
N ASN A 45 -6.68 5.20 -25.85
CA ASN A 45 -6.30 3.80 -25.76
C ASN A 45 -6.91 3.17 -24.50
N PRO A 46 -7.68 2.06 -24.58
CA PRO A 46 -8.36 1.48 -23.43
C PRO A 46 -7.49 0.52 -22.60
N ASN A 47 -6.17 0.69 -22.62
CA ASN A 47 -5.21 -0.17 -21.91
C ASN A 47 -4.34 0.63 -20.93
N CYS A 48 -4.75 1.83 -20.51
CA CYS A 48 -4.04 2.65 -19.53
C CYS A 48 -4.24 2.14 -18.09
N ILE A 49 -5.46 1.75 -17.71
CA ILE A 49 -5.77 1.44 -16.30
C ILE A 49 -5.14 0.13 -15.82
N GLU A 50 -4.91 -0.83 -16.73
CA GLU A 50 -4.17 -2.07 -16.41
C GLU A 50 -2.74 -1.82 -15.90
N PRO A 51 -1.82 -1.25 -16.70
CA PRO A 51 -0.47 -0.99 -16.24
C PRO A 51 -0.44 0.02 -15.08
N LEU A 52 -1.37 0.97 -15.03
CA LEU A 52 -1.46 1.91 -13.92
C LEU A 52 -1.74 1.20 -12.58
N SER A 53 -2.76 0.33 -12.56
CA SER A 53 -3.10 -0.43 -11.36
C SER A 53 -2.05 -1.48 -11.02
N ASN A 54 -1.39 -2.10 -12.01
CA ASN A 54 -0.25 -3.00 -11.78
C ASN A 54 0.91 -2.28 -11.09
N SER A 55 1.25 -1.07 -11.53
CA SER A 55 2.30 -0.24 -10.91
C SER A 55 1.99 0.02 -9.43
N ILE A 56 0.76 0.46 -9.14
CA ILE A 56 0.29 0.73 -7.77
C ILE A 56 0.32 -0.53 -6.89
N LEU A 57 -0.17 -1.67 -7.40
CA LEU A 57 -0.16 -2.93 -6.68
C LEU A 57 1.24 -3.48 -6.46
N THR A 58 2.17 -3.16 -7.35
CA THR A 58 3.57 -3.57 -7.24
C THR A 58 4.27 -2.74 -6.17
N ASP A 59 4.38 -1.43 -6.40
CA ASP A 59 4.99 -0.48 -5.50
C ASP A 59 4.36 0.90 -5.69
N GLU A 60 3.46 1.25 -4.77
CA GLU A 60 2.66 2.45 -4.85
C GLU A 60 3.47 3.75 -4.71
N ARG A 61 4.73 3.65 -4.26
CA ARG A 61 5.67 4.77 -4.12
C ARG A 61 6.22 5.24 -5.46
N MET A 62 6.10 4.42 -6.51
CA MET A 62 6.52 4.80 -7.85
C MET A 62 5.57 5.77 -8.53
N PHE A 63 4.31 5.80 -8.11
CA PHE A 63 3.34 6.73 -8.64
C PHE A 63 3.67 8.16 -8.19
N HIS A 64 3.78 9.07 -9.15
CA HIS A 64 4.08 10.47 -8.92
C HIS A 64 3.37 11.35 -9.95
N MET A 65 2.97 12.54 -9.53
CA MET A 65 2.29 13.50 -10.38
C MET A 65 3.21 14.69 -10.68
N LYS A 66 3.41 14.99 -11.96
CA LYS A 66 4.14 16.20 -12.42
C LYS A 66 3.22 17.22 -13.09
N ASP A 67 2.10 16.76 -13.62
CA ASP A 67 1.13 17.55 -14.37
C ASP A 67 -0.08 17.88 -13.46
N PRO A 68 -0.39 19.16 -13.20
CA PRO A 68 -1.57 19.57 -12.44
C PRO A 68 -2.90 19.06 -13.01
N ASP A 69 -2.99 18.84 -14.32
CA ASP A 69 -4.20 18.36 -15.00
C ASP A 69 -4.34 16.83 -14.97
N LEU A 70 -3.33 16.13 -14.46
CA LEU A 70 -3.29 14.68 -14.41
C LEU A 70 -4.50 14.03 -13.69
N PRO A 71 -5.03 14.58 -12.57
CA PRO A 71 -6.23 14.06 -11.93
C PRO A 71 -7.44 13.99 -12.88
N ASP A 72 -7.70 15.06 -13.61
CA ASP A 72 -8.84 15.11 -14.53
C ASP A 72 -8.61 14.21 -15.75
N LYS A 73 -7.39 14.14 -16.28
CA LYS A 73 -7.02 13.19 -17.34
C LYS A 73 -7.27 11.74 -16.91
N LEU A 74 -6.81 11.36 -15.71
CA LEU A 74 -7.01 10.01 -15.18
C LEU A 74 -8.48 9.70 -14.92
N ARG A 75 -9.25 10.65 -14.39
CA ARG A 75 -10.71 10.52 -14.23
C ARG A 75 -11.41 10.27 -15.58
N LYS A 76 -11.09 11.08 -16.60
CA LYS A 76 -11.62 10.91 -17.97
C LYS A 76 -11.18 9.57 -18.58
N GLN A 77 -9.94 9.13 -18.32
CA GLN A 77 -9.46 7.82 -18.77
C GLN A 77 -10.28 6.68 -18.14
N CYS A 78 -10.54 6.70 -16.83
CA CYS A 78 -11.39 5.70 -16.17
C CYS A 78 -12.79 5.62 -16.80
N LEU A 79 -13.42 6.78 -17.06
CA LEU A 79 -14.73 6.85 -17.72
C LEU A 79 -14.68 6.27 -19.14
N PHE A 80 -13.66 6.66 -19.91
CA PHE A 80 -13.46 6.18 -21.27
C PHE A 80 -13.27 4.67 -21.32
N GLU A 81 -12.36 4.10 -20.51
CA GLU A 81 -12.10 2.66 -20.51
C GLU A 81 -13.30 1.85 -20.01
N ASN A 82 -13.98 2.33 -18.97
CA ASN A 82 -15.20 1.70 -18.49
C ASN A 82 -16.26 1.62 -19.59
N GLY A 83 -16.51 2.72 -20.32
CA GLY A 83 -17.44 2.73 -21.44
C GLY A 83 -16.99 1.82 -22.59
N ALA A 84 -15.71 1.91 -22.99
CA ALA A 84 -15.15 1.15 -24.10
C ALA A 84 -15.16 -0.37 -23.85
N LEU A 85 -14.88 -0.79 -22.62
CA LEU A 85 -14.80 -2.20 -22.21
C LEU A 85 -16.09 -2.69 -21.52
N LYS A 86 -17.13 -1.84 -21.49
CA LYS A 86 -18.45 -2.12 -20.88
C LYS A 86 -18.34 -2.59 -19.43
N GLY A 87 -17.48 -1.95 -18.65
CA GLY A 87 -17.34 -2.20 -17.22
C GLY A 87 -18.59 -1.79 -16.43
N TRP A 88 -18.52 -1.94 -15.12
CA TRP A 88 -19.64 -1.78 -14.21
C TRP A 88 -19.35 -0.83 -13.05
N ILE A 89 -18.48 0.17 -13.25
CA ILE A 89 -18.10 1.10 -12.16
C ILE A 89 -19.29 1.91 -11.64
N GLU A 90 -20.34 2.09 -12.45
CA GLU A 90 -21.56 2.83 -12.11
C GLU A 90 -22.58 1.99 -11.34
N LEU A 91 -22.38 0.67 -11.24
CA LEU A 91 -23.26 -0.17 -10.43
C LEU A 91 -22.98 0.04 -8.94
N ALA A 92 -24.05 0.10 -8.13
CA ALA A 92 -24.00 0.38 -6.69
C ALA A 92 -23.20 -0.62 -5.82
N GLY A 93 -22.60 -1.67 -6.38
CA GLY A 93 -21.65 -2.50 -5.63
C GLY A 93 -21.40 -3.91 -6.20
N PRO A 94 -20.58 -4.72 -5.51
CA PRO A 94 -20.15 -6.05 -5.95
C PRO A 94 -21.30 -7.00 -6.28
N ALA A 95 -22.41 -6.95 -5.53
CA ALA A 95 -23.55 -7.84 -5.75
C ALA A 95 -24.14 -7.74 -7.17
N MET A 96 -24.36 -6.51 -7.66
CA MET A 96 -24.87 -6.32 -9.02
C MET A 96 -23.82 -6.67 -10.08
N VAL A 97 -22.54 -6.36 -9.83
CA VAL A 97 -21.45 -6.78 -10.73
C VAL A 97 -21.40 -8.31 -10.84
N ARG A 98 -21.60 -9.05 -9.74
CA ARG A 98 -21.62 -10.53 -9.75
C ARG A 98 -22.72 -11.07 -10.65
N GLU A 99 -23.92 -10.54 -10.50
CA GLU A 99 -25.08 -10.96 -11.28
C GLU A 99 -24.86 -10.70 -12.78
N GLU A 100 -24.46 -9.49 -13.13
CA GLU A 100 -24.22 -9.09 -14.52
C GLU A 100 -23.02 -9.83 -15.14
N ALA A 101 -21.97 -10.09 -14.36
CA ALA A 101 -20.83 -10.87 -14.80
C ALA A 101 -21.22 -12.30 -15.18
N VAL A 102 -22.02 -12.98 -14.35
CA VAL A 102 -22.50 -14.34 -14.64
C VAL A 102 -23.41 -14.35 -15.86
N LYS A 103 -24.34 -13.39 -15.96
CA LYS A 103 -25.23 -13.26 -17.13
C LYS A 103 -24.43 -13.05 -18.41
N ARG A 104 -23.50 -12.10 -18.42
CA ARG A 104 -22.67 -11.80 -19.59
C ARG A 104 -21.77 -12.98 -19.95
N GLN A 105 -21.17 -13.64 -18.96
CA GLN A 105 -20.31 -14.82 -19.19
C GLN A 105 -21.08 -15.94 -19.88
N LYS A 106 -22.32 -16.22 -19.46
CA LYS A 106 -23.15 -17.26 -20.08
C LYS A 106 -23.63 -16.88 -21.48
N LYS A 107 -23.96 -15.61 -21.70
CA LYS A 107 -24.56 -15.12 -22.95
C LYS A 107 -23.52 -14.81 -24.04
N GLU A 108 -22.40 -14.21 -23.67
CA GLU A 108 -21.41 -13.62 -24.59
C GLU A 108 -20.02 -14.25 -24.47
N GLY A 109 -19.77 -15.01 -23.40
CA GLY A 109 -18.50 -15.68 -23.15
C GLY A 109 -17.41 -14.77 -22.59
N TRP A 110 -16.22 -15.34 -22.41
CA TRP A 110 -15.09 -14.68 -21.76
C TRP A 110 -14.51 -13.49 -22.53
N LYS A 111 -14.66 -13.46 -23.86
CA LYS A 111 -14.10 -12.39 -24.70
C LYS A 111 -14.64 -11.00 -24.32
N THR A 112 -15.89 -10.91 -23.89
CA THR A 112 -16.51 -9.64 -23.45
C THR A 112 -16.54 -9.53 -21.92
N THR A 113 -16.71 -10.64 -21.20
CA THR A 113 -16.75 -10.60 -19.73
C THR A 113 -15.39 -10.28 -19.11
N ARG A 114 -14.30 -10.93 -19.57
CA ARG A 114 -12.96 -10.75 -19.00
C ARG A 114 -12.50 -9.28 -18.98
N PRO A 115 -12.51 -8.53 -20.10
CA PRO A 115 -12.09 -7.13 -20.08
C PRO A 115 -13.00 -6.25 -19.21
N ALA A 116 -14.31 -6.51 -19.19
CA ALA A 116 -15.25 -5.76 -18.36
C ALA A 116 -14.98 -5.95 -16.85
N LEU A 117 -14.66 -7.18 -16.43
CA LEU A 117 -14.25 -7.47 -15.06
C LEU A 117 -12.94 -6.78 -14.72
N ALA A 118 -11.93 -6.93 -15.59
CA ALA A 118 -10.61 -6.37 -15.39
C ALA A 118 -10.67 -4.85 -15.20
N VAL A 119 -11.34 -4.12 -16.10
CA VAL A 119 -11.43 -2.66 -16.00
C VAL A 119 -12.18 -2.23 -14.74
N THR A 120 -13.27 -2.91 -14.37
CA THR A 120 -14.09 -2.56 -13.20
C THR A 120 -13.27 -2.65 -11.91
N ILE A 121 -12.63 -3.80 -11.69
CA ILE A 121 -11.83 -4.05 -10.47
C ILE A 121 -10.63 -3.10 -10.40
N ARG A 122 -9.95 -2.88 -11.52
CA ARG A 122 -8.76 -2.02 -11.57
C ARG A 122 -9.10 -0.55 -11.35
N ILE A 123 -10.27 -0.09 -11.83
CA ILE A 123 -10.74 1.27 -11.53
C ILE A 123 -11.05 1.41 -10.04
N TRP A 124 -11.69 0.43 -9.38
CA TRP A 124 -11.89 0.49 -7.91
C TRP A 124 -10.57 0.60 -7.15
N ILE A 125 -9.57 -0.22 -7.51
CA ILE A 125 -8.23 -0.18 -6.90
C ILE A 125 -7.57 1.19 -7.12
N PHE A 126 -7.61 1.71 -8.35
CA PHE A 126 -7.04 3.00 -8.68
C PHE A 126 -7.75 4.13 -7.93
N GLN A 127 -9.09 4.14 -7.88
CA GLN A 127 -9.85 5.15 -7.13
C GLN A 127 -9.55 5.10 -5.63
N ALA A 128 -9.43 3.90 -5.06
CA ALA A 128 -9.04 3.72 -3.66
C ALA A 128 -7.68 4.34 -3.36
N TYR A 129 -6.68 3.99 -4.18
CA TYR A 129 -5.34 4.54 -4.06
C TYR A 129 -5.34 6.06 -4.23
N PHE A 130 -5.93 6.56 -5.30
CA PHE A 130 -5.89 7.98 -5.65
C PHE A 130 -6.57 8.84 -4.58
N ARG A 131 -7.76 8.45 -4.10
CA ARG A 131 -8.48 9.20 -3.06
C ARG A 131 -7.82 9.10 -1.68
N SER A 132 -7.21 7.97 -1.35
CA SER A 132 -6.49 7.84 -0.07
C SER A 132 -5.19 8.64 -0.03
N GLN A 133 -4.36 8.55 -1.08
CA GLN A 133 -3.06 9.22 -1.08
C GLN A 133 -3.15 10.72 -1.27
N LEU A 134 -4.08 11.19 -2.11
CA LEU A 134 -4.13 12.62 -2.47
C LEU A 134 -5.10 13.41 -1.60
N LEU A 135 -6.18 12.78 -1.13
CA LEU A 135 -7.27 13.50 -0.46
C LEU A 135 -7.50 13.06 0.99
N GLY A 136 -6.81 12.01 1.45
CA GLY A 136 -6.98 11.48 2.81
C GLY A 136 -8.33 10.78 3.04
N HIS A 137 -9.07 10.43 1.98
CA HIS A 137 -10.36 9.74 2.07
C HIS A 137 -10.16 8.23 2.31
N HIS A 138 -9.64 7.89 3.49
CA HIS A 138 -9.28 6.50 3.85
C HIS A 138 -10.49 5.57 3.94
N ASP A 139 -11.66 6.04 4.39
CA ASP A 139 -12.87 5.21 4.50
C ASP A 139 -13.36 4.77 3.11
N TYR A 140 -13.47 5.71 2.18
CA TYR A 140 -13.80 5.42 0.78
C TYR A 140 -12.80 4.43 0.16
N ALA A 141 -11.51 4.63 0.41
CA ALA A 141 -10.49 3.72 -0.11
C ALA A 141 -10.65 2.31 0.45
N ASN A 142 -10.92 2.17 1.74
CA ASN A 142 -11.20 0.88 2.37
C ASN A 142 -12.43 0.22 1.77
N GLU A 143 -13.50 0.97 1.51
CA GLU A 143 -14.70 0.45 0.85
C GLU A 143 -14.37 -0.08 -0.55
N MET A 144 -13.65 0.69 -1.37
CA MET A 144 -13.29 0.27 -2.73
C MET A 144 -12.37 -0.96 -2.74
N TYR A 145 -11.38 -1.03 -1.85
CA TYR A 145 -10.55 -2.22 -1.71
C TYR A 145 -11.35 -3.43 -1.21
N ALA A 146 -12.28 -3.24 -0.28
CA ALA A 146 -13.17 -4.30 0.20
C ALA A 146 -14.04 -4.83 -0.93
N ARG A 147 -14.64 -3.96 -1.73
CA ARG A 147 -15.43 -4.33 -2.93
C ARG A 147 -14.60 -5.15 -3.91
N ALA A 148 -13.38 -4.71 -4.20
CA ALA A 148 -12.46 -5.44 -5.08
C ALA A 148 -12.13 -6.83 -4.51
N GLN A 149 -11.71 -6.92 -3.25
CA GLN A 149 -11.35 -8.18 -2.61
C GLN A 149 -12.54 -9.15 -2.56
N GLU A 150 -13.71 -8.70 -2.10
CA GLU A 150 -14.93 -9.52 -1.98
C GLU A 150 -15.35 -10.09 -3.34
N PHE A 151 -15.19 -9.31 -4.40
CA PHE A 151 -15.46 -9.77 -5.76
C PHE A 151 -14.43 -10.79 -6.25
N LEU A 152 -13.14 -10.54 -6.02
CA LEU A 152 -12.06 -11.44 -6.46
C LEU A 152 -12.14 -12.81 -5.79
N GLU A 153 -12.40 -12.84 -4.49
CA GLU A 153 -12.60 -14.08 -3.73
C GLU A 153 -13.83 -14.85 -4.20
N TRP A 154 -14.95 -14.15 -4.42
CA TRP A 154 -16.13 -14.74 -5.02
C TRP A 154 -15.85 -15.30 -6.42
N GLY A 155 -15.16 -14.54 -7.28
CA GLY A 155 -14.90 -14.94 -8.65
C GLY A 155 -14.02 -16.20 -8.75
N ARG A 156 -13.04 -16.36 -7.85
CA ARG A 156 -12.25 -17.61 -7.73
C ARG A 156 -13.12 -18.81 -7.37
N LYS A 157 -14.10 -18.63 -6.48
CA LYS A 157 -15.07 -19.69 -6.10
C LYS A 157 -16.09 -19.98 -7.20
N GLN A 158 -16.52 -18.94 -7.93
CA GLN A 158 -17.51 -19.03 -9.00
C GLN A 158 -16.93 -19.70 -10.26
N TRP A 159 -15.66 -19.46 -10.57
CA TRP A 159 -14.99 -19.96 -11.76
C TRP A 159 -13.68 -20.70 -11.42
N PRO A 160 -13.74 -21.81 -10.64
CA PRO A 160 -12.55 -22.53 -10.19
C PRO A 160 -11.81 -23.20 -11.36
N ASN A 161 -12.55 -23.60 -12.40
CA ASN A 161 -12.03 -24.35 -13.55
C ASN A 161 -11.74 -23.45 -14.78
N ALA A 162 -11.99 -22.14 -14.69
CA ALA A 162 -11.66 -21.24 -15.79
C ALA A 162 -10.15 -20.98 -15.82
N SER A 163 -9.53 -21.12 -17.00
CA SER A 163 -8.09 -20.86 -17.15
C SER A 163 -7.77 -19.38 -16.94
N ARG A 164 -6.50 -19.07 -16.68
CA ARG A 164 -6.01 -17.69 -16.55
C ARG A 164 -6.35 -16.85 -17.79
N GLU A 165 -6.25 -17.41 -18.99
CA GLU A 165 -6.55 -16.73 -20.25
C GLU A 165 -8.04 -16.37 -20.35
N GLN A 166 -8.91 -17.20 -19.77
CA GLN A 166 -10.35 -17.00 -19.76
C GLN A 166 -10.77 -15.97 -18.70
N ARG A 167 -10.44 -16.21 -17.43
CA ARG A 167 -10.90 -15.36 -16.32
C ARG A 167 -10.07 -14.09 -16.14
N GLY A 168 -8.84 -14.07 -16.63
CA GLY A 168 -7.91 -12.95 -16.54
C GLY A 168 -6.99 -13.01 -15.31
N SER A 169 -5.91 -12.24 -15.37
CA SER A 169 -4.86 -12.18 -14.35
C SER A 169 -5.33 -11.58 -13.01
N ILE A 170 -6.44 -10.84 -12.99
CA ILE A 170 -6.97 -10.23 -11.76
C ILE A 170 -7.34 -11.27 -10.70
N PHE A 171 -7.63 -12.52 -11.10
CA PHE A 171 -7.99 -13.61 -10.18
C PHE A 171 -6.79 -14.43 -9.70
N GLU A 172 -5.57 -14.09 -10.13
CA GLU A 172 -4.36 -14.76 -9.66
C GLU A 172 -4.06 -14.38 -8.20
N THR A 173 -3.47 -15.31 -7.44
CA THR A 173 -3.18 -15.07 -6.02
C THR A 173 -2.31 -13.83 -5.82
N SER A 174 -1.33 -13.59 -6.70
CA SER A 174 -0.46 -12.40 -6.61
C SER A 174 -1.24 -11.09 -6.70
N PHE A 175 -2.22 -11.00 -7.60
CA PHE A 175 -3.07 -9.81 -7.73
C PHE A 175 -3.88 -9.57 -6.45
N ILE A 176 -4.51 -10.62 -5.93
CA ILE A 176 -5.32 -10.55 -4.70
C ILE A 176 -4.47 -10.14 -3.50
N ARG A 177 -3.24 -10.65 -3.38
CA ARG A 177 -2.31 -10.25 -2.33
C ARG A 177 -1.93 -8.77 -2.41
N GLY A 178 -1.73 -8.24 -3.62
CA GLY A 178 -1.53 -6.80 -3.81
C GLY A 178 -2.71 -5.98 -3.27
N VAL A 179 -3.94 -6.41 -3.57
CA VAL A 179 -5.16 -5.75 -3.06
C VAL A 179 -5.27 -5.86 -1.54
N LYS A 180 -5.04 -7.06 -0.97
CA LYS A 180 -5.03 -7.28 0.48
C LYS A 180 -3.98 -6.41 1.19
N ARG A 181 -2.77 -6.29 0.63
CA ARG A 181 -1.70 -5.42 1.16
C ARG A 181 -2.15 -3.97 1.24
N LEU A 182 -2.64 -3.39 0.13
CA LEU A 182 -3.07 -2.00 0.08
C LEU A 182 -4.28 -1.74 1.00
N ARG A 183 -5.21 -2.70 1.10
CA ARG A 183 -6.33 -2.63 2.05
C ARG A 183 -5.84 -2.59 3.49
N LEU A 184 -4.93 -3.49 3.86
CA LEU A 184 -4.38 -3.55 5.22
C LEU A 184 -3.63 -2.25 5.58
N GLU A 185 -2.86 -1.68 4.65
CA GLU A 185 -2.21 -0.38 4.85
C GLU A 185 -3.23 0.75 5.03
N SER A 186 -4.32 0.73 4.26
CA SER A 186 -5.40 1.73 4.36
C SER A 186 -6.18 1.61 5.68
N MET A 187 -6.45 0.39 6.15
CA MET A 187 -7.02 0.13 7.47
C MET A 187 -6.09 0.66 8.57
N HIS A 188 -4.79 0.31 8.51
CA HIS A 188 -3.81 0.76 9.49
C HIS A 188 -3.73 2.29 9.55
N ARG A 189 -3.71 2.97 8.40
CA ARG A 189 -3.72 4.45 8.36
C ARG A 189 -5.00 5.02 9.00
N SER A 190 -6.16 4.42 8.74
CA SER A 190 -7.41 4.86 9.37
C SER A 190 -7.32 4.78 10.90
N VAL A 191 -6.87 3.64 11.44
CA VAL A 191 -6.69 3.47 12.90
C VAL A 191 -5.63 4.43 13.45
N ALA A 192 -4.49 4.57 12.77
CA ALA A 192 -3.39 5.40 13.24
C ALA A 192 -3.72 6.90 13.27
N LEU A 193 -4.56 7.38 12.35
CA LEU A 193 -4.93 8.79 12.23
C LEU A 193 -6.19 9.14 13.01
N ARG A 194 -7.20 8.27 13.00
CA ARG A 194 -8.52 8.53 13.60
C ARG A 194 -8.70 7.92 14.98
N GLY A 195 -7.85 6.96 15.35
CA GLY A 195 -7.93 6.30 16.65
C GLY A 195 -9.33 5.72 16.91
N PRO A 196 -10.03 6.11 17.99
CA PRO A 196 -11.38 5.62 18.29
C PRO A 196 -12.46 5.96 17.25
N GLU A 197 -12.24 6.95 16.39
CA GLU A 197 -13.19 7.32 15.32
C GLU A 197 -13.04 6.46 14.06
N SER A 198 -12.01 5.61 13.99
CA SER A 198 -11.84 4.64 12.90
C SER A 198 -12.94 3.58 12.96
N GLU A 199 -13.42 3.14 11.80
CA GLU A 199 -14.32 1.98 11.68
C GLU A 199 -13.62 0.67 12.05
N PHE A 200 -12.28 0.67 12.02
CA PHE A 200 -11.44 -0.47 12.38
C PHE A 200 -10.78 -0.24 13.75
N ASN A 201 -10.50 -1.34 14.43
CA ASN A 201 -9.73 -1.37 15.66
C ASN A 201 -8.45 -2.22 15.50
N HIS A 202 -7.64 -2.30 16.56
CA HIS A 202 -6.39 -3.05 16.55
C HIS A 202 -6.57 -4.56 16.31
N GLN A 203 -7.68 -5.15 16.77
CA GLN A 203 -7.97 -6.57 16.54
C GLN A 203 -8.29 -6.83 15.07
N ASP A 204 -9.05 -5.95 14.41
CA ASP A 204 -9.32 -6.08 12.97
C ASP A 204 -8.03 -6.07 12.15
N LEU A 205 -7.06 -5.21 12.52
CA LEU A 205 -5.73 -5.18 11.90
C LEU A 205 -4.94 -6.47 12.17
N ILE A 206 -4.98 -7.00 13.39
CA ILE A 206 -4.29 -8.24 13.77
C ILE A 206 -4.84 -9.42 12.96
N ASP A 207 -6.16 -9.57 12.91
CA ASP A 207 -6.82 -10.67 12.22
C ASP A 207 -6.53 -10.62 10.72
N PHE A 208 -6.64 -9.43 10.10
CA PHE A 208 -6.35 -9.25 8.68
C PHE A 208 -4.86 -9.45 8.35
N ALA A 209 -3.95 -8.97 9.20
CA ALA A 209 -2.51 -9.18 9.01
C ALA A 209 -2.15 -10.67 9.11
N GLN A 210 -2.74 -11.40 10.06
CA GLN A 210 -2.51 -12.84 10.19
C GLN A 210 -3.04 -13.62 8.98
N ASP A 211 -4.26 -13.30 8.51
CA ASP A 211 -4.80 -13.90 7.26
C ASP A 211 -3.87 -13.68 6.07
N LEU A 212 -3.30 -12.47 5.91
CA LEU A 212 -2.37 -12.18 4.83
C LEU A 212 -1.03 -12.93 4.97
N ILE A 213 -0.51 -13.10 6.20
CA ILE A 213 0.70 -13.90 6.45
C ILE A 213 0.46 -15.36 6.11
N ASP A 214 -0.69 -15.91 6.51
CA ASP A 214 -1.07 -17.29 6.28
C ASP A 214 -1.31 -17.55 4.78
N ASP A 215 -1.96 -16.62 4.07
CA ASP A 215 -2.15 -16.66 2.61
C ASP A 215 -0.82 -16.70 1.85
N VAL A 216 0.17 -15.87 2.25
CA VAL A 216 1.50 -15.89 1.63
C VAL A 216 2.25 -17.19 1.96
N SER A 217 2.15 -17.66 3.20
CA SER A 217 2.95 -18.79 3.69
C SER A 217 2.41 -20.15 3.21
N SER A 218 1.10 -20.25 2.95
CA SER A 218 0.44 -21.47 2.47
C SER A 218 0.54 -21.68 0.95
N ASP A 219 0.83 -20.63 0.18
CA ASP A 219 0.97 -20.68 -1.27
C ASP A 219 2.29 -19.99 -1.72
N PRO A 220 3.45 -20.63 -1.46
CA PRO A 220 4.75 -20.14 -1.91
C PRO A 220 4.83 -20.11 -3.45
N PRO A 221 5.70 -19.28 -4.05
CA PRO A 221 5.76 -19.19 -5.52
C PRO A 221 6.12 -20.56 -6.10
N ALA A 222 5.42 -20.95 -7.16
CA ALA A 222 5.77 -22.16 -7.90
C ALA A 222 7.24 -22.08 -8.36
N GLY A 223 7.97 -23.20 -8.33
CA GLY A 223 9.41 -23.28 -8.60
C GLY A 223 9.85 -22.98 -10.05
N GLY A 224 9.16 -22.11 -10.77
CA GLY A 224 9.54 -21.60 -12.09
C GLY A 224 10.26 -20.25 -12.02
N GLU A 225 10.71 -19.76 -13.19
CA GLU A 225 11.36 -18.45 -13.34
C GLU A 225 10.35 -17.31 -13.17
N LEU A 226 10.05 -16.96 -11.93
CA LEU A 226 9.29 -15.76 -11.60
C LEU A 226 10.20 -14.54 -11.65
N HIS A 227 9.74 -13.45 -12.28
CA HIS A 227 10.47 -12.17 -12.24
C HIS A 227 10.71 -11.75 -10.78
N VAL A 228 11.95 -11.40 -10.43
CA VAL A 228 12.35 -11.10 -9.05
C VAL A 228 11.51 -9.97 -8.45
N GLY A 229 11.23 -8.91 -9.22
CA GLY A 229 10.37 -7.81 -8.78
C GLY A 229 8.93 -8.26 -8.49
N HIS A 230 8.41 -9.21 -9.27
CA HIS A 230 7.07 -9.77 -9.05
C HIS A 230 7.04 -10.63 -7.77
N PHE A 231 8.08 -11.42 -7.53
CA PHE A 231 8.23 -12.18 -6.29
C PHE A 231 8.25 -11.25 -5.06
N ILE A 232 9.08 -10.21 -5.10
CA ILE A 232 9.18 -9.22 -4.02
C ILE A 232 7.82 -8.56 -3.78
N ALA A 233 7.16 -8.06 -4.83
CA ALA A 233 5.90 -7.33 -4.74
C ALA A 233 4.75 -8.12 -4.11
N TYR A 234 4.66 -9.43 -4.39
CA TYR A 234 3.47 -10.22 -4.10
C TYR A 234 3.68 -11.39 -3.14
N TRP A 235 4.90 -11.65 -2.68
CA TRP A 235 5.18 -12.58 -1.58
C TRP A 235 5.93 -11.91 -0.44
N ILE A 236 6.96 -11.10 -0.73
CA ILE A 236 7.75 -10.46 0.31
C ILE A 236 7.01 -9.27 0.92
N TYR A 237 6.59 -8.29 0.11
CA TYR A 237 6.01 -7.04 0.60
C TYR A 237 4.68 -7.24 1.34
N PRO A 238 3.74 -8.11 0.91
CA PRO A 238 2.51 -8.34 1.66
C PRO A 238 2.78 -8.91 3.06
N LYS A 239 3.67 -9.92 3.16
CA LYS A 239 4.05 -10.52 4.45
C LYS A 239 4.78 -9.53 5.35
N ALA A 240 5.77 -8.82 4.81
CA ALA A 240 6.56 -7.86 5.57
C ALA A 240 5.71 -6.69 6.07
N THR A 241 4.78 -6.20 5.25
CA THR A 241 3.78 -5.19 5.63
C THR A 241 2.89 -5.68 6.76
N ALA A 242 2.32 -6.89 6.64
CA ALA A 242 1.49 -7.48 7.68
C ALA A 242 2.24 -7.63 9.01
N LEU A 243 3.47 -8.15 8.98
CA LEU A 243 4.35 -8.24 10.16
C LEU A 243 4.59 -6.87 10.79
N SER A 244 4.83 -5.83 10.00
CA SER A 244 5.06 -4.47 10.52
C SER A 244 3.83 -3.89 11.23
N ILE A 245 2.63 -4.19 10.74
CA ILE A 245 1.36 -3.74 11.32
C ILE A 245 1.04 -4.50 12.60
N LEU A 246 1.36 -5.80 12.67
CA LEU A 246 1.35 -6.54 13.94
C LEU A 246 2.30 -5.89 14.95
N GLY A 247 3.54 -5.59 14.54
CA GLY A 247 4.51 -4.87 15.35
C GLY A 247 3.95 -3.56 15.90
N TRP A 248 3.26 -2.79 15.06
CA TRP A 248 2.61 -1.54 15.44
C TRP A 248 1.48 -1.73 16.45
N CYS A 249 0.55 -2.67 16.23
CA CYS A 249 -0.55 -2.93 17.16
C CYS A 249 -0.04 -3.31 18.57
N PHE A 250 0.98 -4.16 18.65
CA PHE A 250 1.58 -4.54 19.93
C PHE A 250 2.39 -3.41 20.56
N LEU A 251 3.02 -2.55 19.75
CA LEU A 251 3.71 -1.37 20.25
C LEU A 251 2.73 -0.40 20.91
N GLU A 252 1.62 -0.05 20.24
CA GLU A 252 0.58 0.84 20.81
C GLU A 252 -0.04 0.22 22.07
N LYS A 253 -0.27 -1.11 22.08
CA LYS A 253 -0.72 -1.84 23.29
C LYS A 253 0.28 -1.73 24.45
N GLY A 254 1.58 -1.76 24.18
CA GLY A 254 2.62 -1.61 25.19
C GLY A 254 2.77 -0.16 25.67
N CYS A 255 2.77 0.79 24.74
CA CYS A 255 2.94 2.22 25.01
C CYS A 255 1.74 2.88 25.71
N SER A 256 0.52 2.35 25.51
CA SER A 256 -0.67 2.83 26.21
C SER A 256 -0.74 2.42 27.70
N ARG A 257 0.16 1.52 28.14
CA ARG A 257 0.18 1.00 29.51
C ARG A 257 1.25 1.69 30.36
N PRO A 258 1.00 1.89 31.68
CA PRO A 258 2.01 2.43 32.57
C PRO A 258 3.19 1.46 32.70
N LYS A 259 4.38 1.99 33.06
CA LYS A 259 5.59 1.17 33.21
C LYS A 259 5.45 0.00 34.21
N SER A 260 4.58 0.17 35.20
CA SER A 260 4.29 -0.83 36.24
C SER A 260 3.33 -1.94 35.80
N ASP A 261 2.67 -1.81 34.63
CA ASP A 261 1.75 -2.83 34.14
C ASP A 261 2.53 -4.07 33.67
N PRO A 262 2.27 -5.27 34.24
CA PRO A 262 2.98 -6.50 33.86
C PRO A 262 2.82 -6.88 32.39
N GLU A 263 1.77 -6.42 31.71
CA GLU A 263 1.50 -6.70 30.29
C GLU A 263 2.25 -5.77 29.34
N ARG A 264 2.83 -4.68 29.84
CA ARG A 264 3.60 -3.74 29.00
C ARG A 264 4.81 -4.42 28.38
N ALA A 265 5.62 -5.10 29.18
CA ALA A 265 6.85 -5.72 28.71
C ALA A 265 6.60 -6.87 27.71
N PRO A 266 5.64 -7.78 27.94
CA PRO A 266 5.23 -8.76 26.92
C PRO A 266 4.82 -8.11 25.60
N ALA A 267 3.97 -7.07 25.63
CA ALA A 267 3.52 -6.40 24.42
C ALA A 267 4.69 -5.76 23.64
N LEU A 268 5.60 -5.05 24.33
CA LEU A 268 6.77 -4.45 23.69
C LEU A 268 7.75 -5.51 23.14
N LYS A 269 7.87 -6.67 23.81
CA LYS A 269 8.68 -7.79 23.32
C LYS A 269 8.09 -8.37 22.04
N THR A 270 6.79 -8.62 22.00
CA THR A 270 6.09 -9.08 20.81
C THR A 270 6.19 -8.07 19.67
N ALA A 271 6.04 -6.77 19.95
CA ALA A 271 6.27 -5.71 18.96
C ALA A 271 7.69 -5.74 18.40
N SER A 272 8.69 -5.86 19.27
CA SER A 272 10.10 -5.99 18.91
C SER A 272 10.37 -7.15 17.95
N GLU A 273 9.78 -8.33 18.23
CA GLU A 273 9.92 -9.53 17.42
C GLU A 273 9.28 -9.37 16.04
N TYR A 274 8.08 -8.80 15.98
CA TYR A 274 7.40 -8.54 14.71
C TYR A 274 8.11 -7.50 13.85
N TYR A 275 8.62 -6.41 14.43
CA TYR A 275 9.40 -5.42 13.67
C TYR A 275 10.72 -6.00 13.16
N LEU A 276 11.41 -6.83 13.95
CA LEU A 276 12.59 -7.54 13.47
C LEU A 276 12.24 -8.49 12.32
N ALA A 277 11.17 -9.27 12.44
CA ALA A 277 10.70 -10.15 11.38
C ALA A 277 10.28 -9.39 10.11
N ALA A 278 9.67 -8.22 10.25
CA ALA A 278 9.32 -7.35 9.12
C ALA A 278 10.59 -6.84 8.42
N ALA A 279 11.55 -6.31 9.17
CA ALA A 279 12.84 -5.89 8.62
C ALA A 279 13.53 -7.07 7.90
N ASP A 280 13.60 -8.22 8.55
CA ASP A 280 14.22 -9.43 8.01
C ASP A 280 13.43 -10.05 6.85
N ALA A 281 12.20 -9.61 6.56
CA ALA A 281 11.49 -9.99 5.35
C ALA A 281 11.88 -9.11 4.15
N TYR A 282 11.99 -7.79 4.34
CA TYR A 282 12.37 -6.85 3.27
C TYR A 282 13.82 -7.09 2.75
N PRO A 283 14.11 -6.72 1.49
CA PRO A 283 15.49 -6.51 1.00
C PRO A 283 16.28 -5.58 1.93
N GLU A 284 17.61 -5.72 2.00
CA GLU A 284 18.42 -4.90 2.91
C GLU A 284 18.53 -3.43 2.44
N ASP A 285 18.46 -3.20 1.13
CA ASP A 285 18.52 -1.88 0.48
C ASP A 285 17.15 -1.18 0.38
N GLU A 286 16.11 -1.75 0.97
CA GLU A 286 14.76 -1.18 1.02
C GLU A 286 14.63 -0.25 2.24
N GLU A 287 14.07 0.95 2.10
CA GLU A 287 14.03 1.91 3.22
C GLU A 287 13.17 1.40 4.39
N ARG A 288 12.14 0.61 4.10
CA ARG A 288 11.32 -0.05 5.13
C ARG A 288 12.14 -1.03 5.98
N HIS A 289 13.21 -1.65 5.46
CA HIS A 289 14.09 -2.51 6.25
C HIS A 289 14.77 -1.73 7.37
N ALA A 290 15.44 -0.63 7.04
CA ALA A 290 16.10 0.24 8.02
C ALA A 290 15.07 0.86 8.98
N GLN A 291 13.89 1.24 8.49
CA GLN A 291 12.80 1.77 9.31
C GLN A 291 12.30 0.76 10.35
N PHE A 292 12.12 -0.51 9.99
CA PHE A 292 11.64 -1.52 10.94
C PHE A 292 12.73 -2.01 11.89
N LEU A 293 14.00 -1.99 11.48
CA LEU A 293 15.11 -2.13 12.44
C LEU A 293 15.13 -0.99 13.46
N ARG A 294 14.84 0.25 13.03
CA ARG A 294 14.69 1.39 13.95
C ARG A 294 13.55 1.17 14.95
N LYS A 295 12.40 0.66 14.50
CA LYS A 295 11.28 0.32 15.39
C LYS A 295 11.61 -0.83 16.35
N HIS A 296 12.32 -1.84 15.89
CA HIS A 296 12.88 -2.88 16.76
C HIS A 296 13.79 -2.28 17.85
N LEU A 297 14.70 -1.37 17.49
CA LEU A 297 15.54 -0.65 18.45
C LEU A 297 14.72 0.16 19.47
N GLU A 298 13.67 0.87 19.05
CA GLU A 298 12.76 1.58 19.96
C GLU A 298 12.18 0.62 21.01
N CYS A 299 11.68 -0.55 20.58
CA CYS A 299 11.15 -1.57 21.49
C CYS A 299 12.21 -2.08 22.48
N LEU A 300 13.42 -2.40 22.01
CA LEU A 300 14.51 -2.86 22.88
C LEU A 300 14.84 -1.81 23.95
N THR A 301 14.94 -0.53 23.56
CA THR A 301 15.22 0.54 24.52
C THR A 301 14.07 0.75 25.51
N ALA A 302 12.82 0.62 25.08
CA ALA A 302 11.64 0.73 25.95
C ALA A 302 11.47 -0.46 26.92
N LEU A 303 12.14 -1.58 26.62
CA LEU A 303 12.32 -2.77 27.43
C LEU A 303 13.58 -2.72 28.31
N ASP A 304 14.26 -1.56 28.36
CA ASP A 304 15.47 -1.35 29.14
C ASP A 304 16.57 -2.37 28.78
N LYS A 305 16.69 -2.72 27.50
CA LYS A 305 17.72 -3.65 27.02
C LYS A 305 19.11 -2.99 27.04
N PRO A 306 20.15 -3.75 27.43
CA PRO A 306 21.50 -3.23 27.54
C PRO A 306 22.13 -2.89 26.19
N LEU A 307 23.19 -2.07 26.19
CA LEU A 307 23.93 -1.66 25.00
C LEU A 307 24.46 -2.82 24.15
N ARG A 308 24.76 -3.98 24.77
CA ARG A 308 25.10 -5.23 24.06
C ARG A 308 24.03 -5.70 23.08
N ASP A 309 22.76 -5.37 23.32
CA ASP A 309 21.64 -5.77 22.47
C ASP A 309 21.28 -4.66 21.48
N THR A 310 21.45 -3.39 21.83
CA THR A 310 20.99 -2.24 21.03
C THR A 310 22.03 -1.71 20.04
N LEU A 311 23.32 -1.68 20.39
CA LEU A 311 24.38 -1.20 19.49
C LEU A 311 24.55 -2.06 18.22
N PRO A 312 24.45 -3.41 18.26
CA PRO A 312 24.47 -4.21 17.04
C PRO A 312 23.36 -3.85 16.06
N VAL A 313 22.17 -3.46 16.55
CA VAL A 313 21.04 -3.01 15.72
C VAL A 313 21.36 -1.66 15.07
N CYS A 314 21.98 -0.72 15.81
CA CYS A 314 22.41 0.57 15.26
C CYS A 314 23.35 0.39 14.07
N LYS A 315 24.32 -0.52 14.20
CA LYS A 315 25.23 -0.88 13.10
C LYS A 315 24.48 -1.41 11.89
N ARG A 316 23.48 -2.29 12.07
CA ARG A 316 22.66 -2.81 10.98
C ARG A 316 21.91 -1.68 10.26
N ILE A 317 21.23 -0.81 11.02
CA ILE A 317 20.50 0.35 10.48
C ILE A 317 21.43 1.26 9.68
N ARG A 318 22.65 1.52 10.17
CA ARG A 318 23.60 2.40 9.49
C ARG A 318 24.05 1.83 8.14
N VAL A 319 24.24 0.51 8.04
CA VAL A 319 24.62 -0.17 6.79
C VAL A 319 23.46 -0.15 5.81
N SER A 320 22.31 -0.72 6.19
CA SER A 320 21.14 -0.80 5.30
C SER A 320 20.55 0.56 4.96
N GLY A 321 20.57 1.51 5.90
CA GLY A 321 20.12 2.88 5.65
C GLY A 321 20.98 3.59 4.61
N ALA A 322 22.29 3.34 4.58
CA ALA A 322 23.17 3.90 3.55
C ALA A 322 22.85 3.32 2.16
N GLU A 323 22.63 2.01 2.08
CA GLU A 323 22.22 1.33 0.83
C GLU A 323 20.85 1.84 0.36
N ALA A 324 19.87 1.94 1.26
CA ALA A 324 18.55 2.48 0.94
C ALA A 324 18.60 3.95 0.48
N MET A 325 19.53 4.75 1.00
CA MET A 325 19.71 6.15 0.54
C MET A 325 20.18 6.24 -0.91
N GLU A 326 20.86 5.24 -1.46
CA GLU A 326 21.27 5.24 -2.87
C GLU A 326 20.06 5.14 -3.81
N ILE A 327 19.00 4.44 -3.38
CA ILE A 327 17.77 4.21 -4.16
C ILE A 327 16.71 5.27 -3.85
N TRP A 328 16.49 5.54 -2.55
CA TRP A 328 15.36 6.32 -2.06
C TRP A 328 15.73 7.76 -1.66
N GLY A 329 17.02 8.13 -1.72
CA GLY A 329 17.53 9.44 -1.30
C GLY A 329 17.16 10.62 -2.20
N GLY A 330 16.48 10.40 -3.33
CA GLY A 330 15.95 11.45 -4.22
C GLY A 330 14.45 11.73 -4.06
N GLY A 331 13.73 10.90 -3.32
CA GLY A 331 12.26 10.92 -3.24
C GLY A 331 11.69 11.61 -1.99
N PRO A 332 10.36 11.57 -1.81
CA PRO A 332 9.68 12.16 -0.64
C PRO A 332 10.07 11.49 0.69
N TYR A 333 10.71 10.32 0.65
CA TYR A 333 11.14 9.55 1.82
C TYR A 333 12.53 9.94 2.33
N LYS A 334 13.29 10.75 1.57
CA LYS A 334 14.66 11.14 1.90
C LYS A 334 14.77 11.74 3.31
N ASP A 335 13.91 12.71 3.62
CA ASP A 335 14.03 13.46 4.87
C ASP A 335 13.72 12.58 6.08
N HIS A 336 12.74 11.66 5.94
CA HIS A 336 12.42 10.69 6.98
C HIS A 336 13.55 9.68 7.18
N LEU A 337 14.07 9.09 6.09
CA LEU A 337 15.17 8.13 6.15
C LEU A 337 16.43 8.77 6.75
N LYS A 338 16.79 9.97 6.28
CA LYS A 338 17.94 10.72 6.79
C LYS A 338 17.79 11.04 8.28
N LYS A 339 16.62 11.55 8.71
CA LYS A 339 16.37 11.83 10.12
C LYS A 339 16.53 10.58 10.98
N ASN A 340 15.96 9.45 10.56
CA ASN A 340 16.09 8.18 11.30
C ASN A 340 17.55 7.74 11.42
N MET A 341 18.34 7.86 10.33
CA MET A 341 19.76 7.53 10.33
C MET A 341 20.58 8.44 11.24
N ASP A 342 20.32 9.75 11.19
CA ASP A 342 21.03 10.75 12.01
C ASP A 342 20.78 10.51 13.51
N GLU A 343 19.53 10.23 13.91
CA GLU A 343 19.19 9.91 15.31
C GLU A 343 19.84 8.62 15.81
N VAL A 344 19.88 7.58 14.97
CA VAL A 344 20.54 6.31 15.32
C VAL A 344 22.05 6.49 15.43
N LYS A 345 22.64 7.27 14.52
CA LYS A 345 24.06 7.60 14.56
C LYS A 345 24.42 8.38 15.83
N GLU A 346 23.62 9.39 16.21
CA GLU A 346 23.84 10.13 17.45
C GLU A 346 23.82 9.21 18.67
N PHE A 347 22.86 8.29 18.73
CA PHE A 347 22.79 7.28 19.78
C PHE A 347 24.02 6.35 19.79
N GLU A 348 24.41 5.80 18.63
CA GLU A 348 25.57 4.91 18.49
C GLU A 348 26.88 5.61 18.88
N ASP A 349 27.11 6.82 18.37
CA ASP A 349 28.32 7.61 18.60
C ASP A 349 28.46 7.99 20.07
N ARG A 350 27.37 8.47 20.70
CA ARG A 350 27.34 8.81 22.12
C ARG A 350 27.75 7.64 22.99
N TRP A 351 27.07 6.51 22.86
CA TRP A 351 27.28 5.39 23.78
C TRP A 351 28.58 4.63 23.52
N THR A 352 29.02 4.56 22.25
CA THR A 352 30.37 4.06 21.93
C THR A 352 31.44 4.97 22.54
N GLY A 353 31.23 6.28 22.55
CA GLY A 353 32.11 7.25 23.22
C GLY A 353 32.17 7.06 24.74
N GLU A 354 31.02 6.91 25.40
CA GLU A 354 30.93 6.69 26.85
C GLU A 354 31.61 5.36 27.27
N ILE A 355 31.46 4.30 26.49
CA ILE A 355 32.14 3.02 26.72
C ILE A 355 33.66 3.20 26.59
N LYS A 356 34.14 3.86 25.54
CA LYS A 356 35.57 4.13 25.34
C LYS A 356 36.17 4.98 26.47
N ALA A 357 35.38 5.89 27.03
CA ALA A 357 35.78 6.72 28.15
C ALA A 357 35.68 6.01 29.53
N GLY A 358 35.23 4.75 29.57
CA GLY A 358 35.04 3.98 30.80
C GLY A 358 33.88 4.47 31.68
N ARG A 359 32.99 5.33 31.17
CA ARG A 359 31.84 5.88 31.88
C ARG A 359 30.57 5.04 31.72
N ALA A 360 30.55 4.14 30.73
CA ALA A 360 29.50 3.16 30.49
C ALA A 360 30.09 1.78 30.19
N THR A 361 29.28 0.73 30.27
CA THR A 361 29.66 -0.63 29.88
C THR A 361 28.65 -1.19 28.89
N MET A 362 28.93 -2.38 28.36
CA MET A 362 27.97 -3.09 27.50
C MET A 362 26.67 -3.50 28.23
N ASP A 363 26.62 -3.41 29.57
CA ASP A 363 25.42 -3.62 30.39
C ASP A 363 24.64 -2.35 30.69
N THR A 364 25.16 -1.18 30.31
CA THR A 364 24.44 0.08 30.47
C THR A 364 23.13 0.03 29.68
N VAL A 365 22.06 0.54 30.28
CA VAL A 365 20.75 0.71 29.63
C VAL A 365 20.62 2.15 29.17
N ALA A 366 20.15 2.33 27.94
CA ALA A 366 19.99 3.63 27.32
C ALA A 366 18.74 3.71 26.44
N GLY A 367 18.12 4.88 26.43
CA GLY A 367 16.95 5.19 25.60
C GLY A 367 17.32 5.89 24.29
N ILE A 368 16.63 5.56 23.21
CA ILE A 368 16.56 6.39 22.01
C ILE A 368 15.18 7.06 21.94
N LYS A 369 15.10 8.26 21.37
CA LYS A 369 13.82 8.95 21.20
C LYS A 369 12.90 8.10 20.31
N PHE A 370 11.61 8.06 20.62
CA PHE A 370 10.61 7.46 19.74
C PHE A 370 10.36 8.36 18.55
N THR A 371 10.27 7.76 17.36
CA THR A 371 9.91 8.48 16.14
C THR A 371 8.51 9.08 16.30
N GLU A 372 8.39 10.39 16.12
CA GLU A 372 7.11 11.10 16.19
C GLU A 372 6.17 10.68 15.04
N LYS A 373 4.88 10.56 15.34
CA LYS A 373 3.84 10.33 14.31
C LYS A 373 3.80 11.56 13.40
N THR A 374 4.17 11.39 12.14
CA THR A 374 4.01 12.45 11.13
C THR A 374 2.62 12.29 10.52
N LEU A 375 1.74 13.26 10.73
CA LEU A 375 0.42 13.26 10.09
C LEU A 375 0.58 13.64 8.61
N PRO A 376 -0.03 12.91 7.67
CA PRO A 376 -0.11 13.34 6.28
C PRO A 376 -0.84 14.69 6.20
N LYS A 377 -0.43 15.55 5.27
CA LYS A 377 -1.22 16.71 4.89
C LYS A 377 -2.49 16.24 4.18
N THR A 378 -3.61 16.88 4.45
CA THR A 378 -4.95 16.62 3.93
C THR A 378 -5.45 17.82 3.13
N GLU A 379 -6.61 17.72 2.47
CA GLU A 379 -7.23 18.85 1.77
C GLU A 379 -7.45 20.08 2.66
N LYS A 380 -7.54 19.88 3.98
CA LYS A 380 -7.64 20.94 4.99
C LYS A 380 -6.34 21.75 5.14
N ASP A 381 -5.24 21.29 4.54
CA ASP A 381 -3.92 21.93 4.57
C ASP A 381 -3.62 22.72 3.28
N ASP A 382 -4.66 23.23 2.59
CA ASP A 382 -4.58 24.04 1.37
C ASP A 382 -3.76 23.39 0.23
N ILE A 383 -4.12 22.16 -0.14
CA ILE A 383 -3.49 21.46 -1.28
C ILE A 383 -3.79 22.25 -2.58
N PRO A 384 -2.81 22.49 -3.47
CA PRO A 384 -2.92 23.46 -4.59
C PRO A 384 -3.88 23.10 -5.74
N PHE A 385 -4.77 22.12 -5.59
CA PHE A 385 -5.70 21.71 -6.65
C PHE A 385 -7.06 21.26 -6.08
N LYS A 386 -8.14 21.46 -6.87
CA LYS A 386 -9.49 20.98 -6.56
C LYS A 386 -9.82 19.78 -7.46
N VAL A 387 -10.39 18.70 -6.89
CA VAL A 387 -10.82 17.51 -7.62
C VAL A 387 -12.35 17.37 -7.52
N SER A 388 -13.06 17.29 -8.64
CA SER A 388 -14.51 17.05 -8.70
C SER A 388 -14.82 15.57 -8.95
N PHE A 389 -15.74 14.97 -8.19
CA PHE A 389 -16.10 13.55 -8.26
C PHE A 389 -17.48 13.29 -8.88
N ILE A 390 -17.69 12.04 -9.31
CA ILE A 390 -18.89 11.60 -10.05
C ILE A 390 -20.14 11.52 -9.13
N ASP A 391 -19.97 11.59 -7.81
CA ASP A 391 -21.04 11.28 -6.85
C ASP A 391 -21.70 12.52 -6.21
N GLU A 392 -21.36 13.75 -6.60
CA GLU A 392 -21.90 14.97 -5.96
C GLU A 392 -22.98 15.72 -6.77
N GLU A 393 -23.30 15.31 -8.00
CA GLU A 393 -24.41 15.91 -8.77
C GLU A 393 -25.52 14.88 -9.00
N GLY A 394 -26.25 14.62 -7.92
CA GLY A 394 -27.39 13.70 -7.90
C GLY A 394 -28.50 14.13 -6.94
N GLU A 395 -28.62 15.42 -6.59
CA GLU A 395 -29.82 15.95 -5.93
C GLU A 395 -30.32 17.18 -6.69
N GLY A 396 -31.59 17.12 -7.07
CA GLY A 396 -32.18 17.92 -8.13
C GLY A 396 -32.29 19.42 -7.83
N GLU A 397 -32.17 20.18 -8.91
CA GLU A 397 -32.75 21.51 -9.01
C GLU A 397 -34.27 21.42 -8.81
N ALA A 398 -34.72 21.61 -7.58
CA ALA A 398 -36.07 22.07 -7.31
C ALA A 398 -36.15 23.53 -7.74
N GLY A 399 -36.62 23.75 -8.97
CA GLY A 399 -36.93 25.09 -9.48
C GLY A 399 -37.91 25.84 -8.57
N PRO A 400 -37.88 27.18 -8.57
CA PRO A 400 -38.71 27.99 -7.69
C PRO A 400 -40.18 27.87 -8.08
N SER A 401 -40.98 27.30 -7.17
CA SER A 401 -42.43 27.40 -7.19
C SER A 401 -42.85 28.85 -6.95
N SER A 402 -43.32 29.52 -8.00
CA SER A 402 -44.07 30.76 -7.91
C SER A 402 -45.51 30.52 -8.37
N LYS A 403 -46.42 30.31 -7.41
CA LYS A 403 -47.69 31.05 -7.23
C LYS A 403 -48.55 30.40 -6.15
#